data_AF-D0RML6-F1
#
_entry.id   AF-D0RML6-F1
#
_cell.length_a   1.000
_cell.length_b   1.000
_cell.length_c   1.000
_cell.angle_alpha   90.00
_cell.angle_beta   90.00
_cell.angle_gamma   90.00
#
_symmetry.space_group_name_H-M   'P 1'
#
loop_
_entity.id
_entity.type
_entity.pdbx_description
1 polymer ?
#
loop_
_entity_poly.entity_id
_entity_poly.type
_entity_poly.pdbx_seq_one_letter_code
_entity_poly.pdbx_strand_id
1 'polypeptide(L)'
;MMVLLVAALCRCHPIQSAKILPRVLSYTCLRLRDRHAKTTDACVILVSAVALYVLPCPTVSLPDTGNSAEQRFEAVAAVFTKETNAIGEAATRCLCALLHPVDFDGVSVPGPSTILAHATRIRPFFNSFLADVVAKIDGSTMFATFSPLFLLLQSACQLARDAHEKGSLTGLGDDFSPYIGSIFEAIEDSFQCGPRDNWVLRKRATELLTLMLDVFVLQESAWCSSVQVATEYFQSQLVRNLLRR
;
A
#
# COMPACT_ATOMS: atom_id res chain seq x y z
N MET A 1 5.14 24.72 0.70
CA MET A 1 4.35 25.53 -0.27
C MET A 1 4.59 25.09 -1.72
N MET A 2 5.84 24.98 -2.19
CA MET A 2 6.13 24.52 -3.57
C MET A 2 5.65 23.10 -3.89
N VAL A 3 5.72 22.14 -2.97
CA VAL A 3 5.24 20.75 -3.19
C VAL A 3 3.75 20.70 -3.53
N LEU A 4 2.92 21.48 -2.82
CA LEU A 4 1.49 21.55 -3.07
C LEU A 4 1.17 22.24 -4.40
N LEU A 5 1.98 23.21 -4.83
CA LEU A 5 1.83 23.81 -6.16
C LEU A 5 2.11 22.79 -7.27
N VAL A 6 3.12 21.93 -7.10
CA VAL A 6 3.37 20.83 -8.03
C VAL A 6 2.23 19.82 -8.00
N ALA A 7 1.67 19.51 -6.83
CA ALA A 7 0.50 18.63 -6.73
C ALA A 7 -0.72 19.22 -7.46
N ALA A 8 -0.96 20.52 -7.33
CA ALA A 8 -2.01 21.23 -8.06
C ALA A 8 -1.76 21.21 -9.57
N LEU A 9 -0.50 21.37 -10.00
CA LEU A 9 -0.11 21.24 -11.41
C LEU A 9 -0.40 19.83 -11.94
N CYS A 10 -0.09 18.78 -11.18
CA CYS A 10 -0.39 17.39 -11.55
C CYS A 10 -1.90 17.16 -11.74
N ARG A 11 -2.74 17.79 -10.90
CA ARG A 11 -4.20 17.72 -11.00
C ARG A 11 -4.75 18.53 -12.19
N CYS A 12 -4.31 19.78 -12.36
CA CYS A 12 -4.88 20.70 -13.34
C CYS A 12 -4.30 20.52 -14.75
N HIS A 13 -3.04 20.08 -14.86
CA HIS A 13 -2.31 19.92 -16.12
C HIS A 13 -1.62 18.54 -16.19
N PRO A 14 -2.39 17.44 -16.15
CA PRO A 14 -1.84 16.09 -16.04
C PRO A 14 -0.97 15.68 -17.23
N ILE A 15 -1.33 16.07 -18.45
CA ILE A 15 -0.57 15.76 -19.67
C ILE A 15 0.81 16.42 -19.65
N GLN A 16 0.91 17.69 -19.23
CA GLN A 16 2.20 18.37 -19.16
C GLN A 16 3.02 17.86 -17.98
N SER A 17 2.36 17.55 -16.86
CA SER A 17 2.99 16.94 -15.69
C SER A 17 3.57 15.55 -16.01
N ALA A 18 2.91 14.77 -16.87
CA ALA A 18 3.41 13.47 -17.34
C ALA A 18 4.77 13.58 -18.06
N LYS A 19 4.98 14.65 -18.85
CA LYS A 19 6.25 14.89 -19.57
C LYS A 19 7.41 15.23 -18.64
N ILE A 20 7.11 15.81 -17.48
CA ILE A 20 8.11 16.19 -16.47
C ILE A 20 8.11 15.24 -15.27
N LEU A 21 7.40 14.11 -15.34
CA LEU A 21 7.23 13.18 -14.23
C LEU A 21 8.57 12.75 -13.60
N PRO A 22 9.64 12.41 -14.35
CA PRO A 22 10.93 12.09 -13.73
C PRO A 22 11.48 13.23 -12.84
N ARG A 23 11.26 14.49 -13.23
CA ARG A 23 11.66 15.66 -12.43
C ARG A 23 10.78 15.85 -11.21
N VAL A 24 9.47 15.59 -11.33
CA VAL A 24 8.53 15.60 -10.20
C VAL A 24 8.92 14.55 -9.15
N LEU A 25 9.23 13.33 -9.59
CA LEU A 25 9.68 12.25 -8.70
C LEU A 25 11.00 12.62 -8.02
N SER A 26 11.99 13.08 -8.78
CA SER A 26 13.28 13.53 -8.24
C SER A 26 13.12 14.64 -7.19
N TYR A 27 12.26 15.62 -7.48
CA TYR A 27 11.93 16.70 -6.55
C TYR A 27 11.25 16.17 -5.28
N THR A 28 10.31 15.22 -5.43
CA THR A 28 9.63 14.58 -4.29
C THR A 28 10.65 13.88 -3.39
N CYS A 29 11.53 13.04 -3.95
CA CYS A 29 12.60 12.36 -3.20
C CYS A 29 13.52 13.35 -2.49
N LEU A 30 13.90 14.45 -3.16
CA LEU A 30 14.69 15.52 -2.53
C LEU A 30 13.98 16.13 -1.32
N ARG A 31 12.68 16.42 -1.44
CA ARG A 31 11.89 17.03 -0.35
C ARG A 31 11.64 16.07 0.81
N LEU A 32 11.51 14.77 0.55
CA LEU A 32 11.40 13.77 1.61
C LEU A 32 12.67 13.73 2.50
N ARG A 33 13.84 14.06 1.95
CA ARG A 33 15.10 14.14 2.71
C ARG A 33 15.19 15.33 3.66
N ASP A 34 14.31 16.32 3.52
CA ASP A 34 14.23 17.45 4.47
C ASP A 34 13.72 16.99 5.86
N ARG A 35 13.13 15.79 5.96
CA ARG A 35 12.64 15.17 7.22
C ARG A 35 11.65 16.05 8.02
N HIS A 36 10.95 16.95 7.33
CA HIS A 36 9.89 17.76 7.92
C HIS A 36 8.52 17.11 7.69
N ALA A 37 7.77 16.86 8.78
CA ALA A 37 6.46 16.19 8.72
C ALA A 37 5.50 16.87 7.72
N LYS A 38 5.37 18.21 7.79
CA LYS A 38 4.53 18.97 6.85
C LYS A 38 4.95 18.84 5.39
N THR A 39 6.25 18.63 5.14
CA THR A 39 6.76 18.39 3.78
C THR A 39 6.41 16.97 3.34
N THR A 40 6.54 15.98 4.21
CA THR A 40 6.10 14.60 3.96
C THR A 40 4.61 14.54 3.64
N ASP A 41 3.76 15.24 4.39
CA ASP A 41 2.32 15.28 4.13
C ASP A 41 2.02 15.92 2.77
N ALA A 42 2.73 16.99 2.40
CA ALA A 42 2.62 17.58 1.07
C ALA A 42 3.11 16.64 -0.04
N CYS A 43 4.15 15.83 0.22
CA CYS A 43 4.64 14.82 -0.71
C CYS A 43 3.62 13.68 -0.90
N VAL A 44 2.93 13.27 0.17
CA VAL A 44 1.82 12.30 0.10
C VAL A 44 0.73 12.82 -0.85
N ILE A 45 0.29 14.07 -0.68
CA ILE A 45 -0.70 14.71 -1.58
C ILE A 45 -0.21 14.75 -3.03
N LEU A 46 1.07 15.09 -3.24
CA LEU A 46 1.67 15.10 -4.58
C LEU A 46 1.67 13.71 -5.22
N VAL A 47 2.05 12.67 -4.48
CA VAL A 47 2.07 11.29 -4.99
C VAL A 47 0.66 10.79 -5.29
N SER A 48 -0.32 11.12 -4.45
CA SER A 48 -1.73 10.84 -4.74
C SER A 48 -2.21 11.53 -6.02
N ALA A 49 -1.83 12.80 -6.23
CA ALA A 49 -2.15 13.49 -7.47
C ALA A 49 -1.46 12.86 -8.70
N VAL A 50 -0.22 12.37 -8.55
CA VAL A 50 0.47 11.61 -9.60
C VAL A 50 -0.27 10.32 -9.93
N ALA A 51 -0.66 9.55 -8.91
CA ALA A 51 -1.37 8.29 -9.05
C ALA A 51 -2.70 8.44 -9.79
N LEU A 52 -3.48 9.45 -9.39
CA LEU A 52 -4.83 9.69 -9.90
C LEU A 52 -4.85 10.37 -11.27
N TYR A 53 -4.00 11.38 -11.50
CA TYR A 53 -4.13 12.26 -12.67
C TYR A 53 -3.00 12.10 -13.69
N VAL A 54 -1.77 11.81 -13.25
CA VAL A 54 -0.60 11.77 -14.15
C VAL A 54 -0.37 10.39 -14.75
N LEU A 55 -0.36 9.34 -13.94
CA LEU A 55 -0.18 7.96 -14.40
C LEU A 55 -1.22 7.44 -15.41
N PRO A 56 -2.49 7.86 -15.43
CA PRO A 56 -3.42 7.47 -16.48
C PRO A 56 -3.13 8.13 -17.84
N CYS A 57 -2.24 9.14 -17.90
CA CYS A 57 -1.94 9.80 -19.17
C CYS A 57 -1.17 8.87 -20.12
N PRO A 58 -1.54 8.81 -21.41
CA PRO A 58 -0.84 7.97 -22.39
C PRO A 58 0.56 8.51 -22.74
N THR A 59 0.80 9.80 -22.47
CA THR A 59 2.06 10.51 -22.75
C THR A 59 3.12 10.35 -21.66
N VAL A 60 2.88 9.49 -20.66
CA VAL A 60 3.89 9.21 -19.63
C VAL A 60 5.07 8.51 -20.27
N SER A 61 6.20 9.20 -20.29
CA SER A 61 7.50 8.67 -20.71
C SER A 61 8.38 8.54 -19.47
N LEU A 62 8.52 7.32 -18.96
CA LEU A 62 9.54 6.98 -17.97
C LEU A 62 10.70 6.28 -18.70
N PRO A 63 11.96 6.50 -18.29
CA PRO A 63 13.10 5.79 -18.87
C PRO A 63 12.91 4.28 -18.67
N ASP A 64 13.19 3.49 -19.71
CA ASP A 64 13.27 2.02 -19.65
C ASP A 64 11.97 1.27 -19.28
N THR A 65 10.80 1.93 -19.36
CA THR A 65 9.50 1.30 -19.13
C THR A 65 8.76 1.07 -20.44
N GLY A 66 8.16 -0.11 -20.63
CA GLY A 66 7.20 -0.30 -21.71
C GLY A 66 5.92 0.51 -21.49
N ASN A 67 5.02 0.45 -22.48
CA ASN A 67 3.86 1.34 -22.55
C ASN A 67 2.65 0.87 -21.71
N SER A 68 2.76 -0.19 -20.91
CA SER A 68 1.63 -0.68 -20.10
C SER A 68 1.40 0.19 -18.87
N ALA A 69 0.15 0.24 -18.40
CA ALA A 69 -0.20 0.99 -17.19
C ALA A 69 0.50 0.42 -15.94
N GLU A 70 0.67 -0.90 -15.89
CA GLU A 70 1.38 -1.64 -14.85
C GLU A 70 2.85 -1.22 -14.74
N GLN A 71 3.59 -1.25 -15.85
CA GLN A 71 5.02 -0.90 -15.87
C GLN A 71 5.28 0.55 -15.44
N ARG A 72 4.37 1.47 -15.80
CA ARG A 72 4.45 2.87 -15.35
C ARG A 72 4.26 2.98 -13.84
N PHE A 73 3.33 2.20 -13.29
CA PHE A 73 3.07 2.19 -11.86
C PHE A 73 4.24 1.57 -11.08
N GLU A 74 4.74 0.42 -11.54
CA GLU A 74 5.93 -0.25 -11.02
C GLU A 74 7.14 0.68 -10.99
N ALA A 75 7.39 1.42 -12.07
CA ALA A 75 8.52 2.34 -12.13
C ALA A 75 8.41 3.49 -11.11
N VAL A 76 7.22 4.03 -10.88
CA VAL A 76 7.02 5.04 -9.82
C VAL A 76 7.14 4.42 -8.43
N ALA A 77 6.57 3.24 -8.21
CA ALA A 77 6.70 2.51 -6.96
C ALA A 77 8.17 2.18 -6.65
N ALA A 78 8.94 1.74 -7.65
CA ALA A 78 10.35 1.39 -7.51
C ALA A 78 11.21 2.57 -7.03
N VAL A 79 10.92 3.79 -7.46
CA VAL A 79 11.59 5.01 -6.97
C VAL A 79 11.41 5.15 -5.46
N PHE A 80 10.18 5.05 -4.96
CA PHE A 80 9.93 5.19 -3.52
C PHE A 80 10.39 3.97 -2.73
N THR A 81 10.26 2.76 -3.26
CA THR A 81 10.81 1.54 -2.67
C THR A 81 12.32 1.67 -2.44
N LYS A 82 13.06 2.20 -3.41
CA LYS A 82 14.49 2.47 -3.25
C LYS A 82 14.77 3.49 -2.14
N GLU A 83 13.98 4.54 -2.05
CA GLU A 83 14.12 5.57 -1.01
C GLU A 83 13.69 5.11 0.38
N THR A 84 12.92 4.00 0.53
CA THR A 84 12.60 3.45 1.87
C THR A 84 13.86 3.09 2.66
N ASN A 85 14.92 2.63 2.00
CA ASN A 85 16.19 2.34 2.66
C ASN A 85 16.92 3.60 3.17
N ALA A 86 16.71 4.77 2.53
CA ALA A 86 17.41 6.00 2.84
C ALA A 86 16.61 6.97 3.74
N ILE A 87 15.30 7.03 3.55
CA ILE A 87 14.39 8.00 4.19
C ILE A 87 13.35 7.29 5.08
N GLY A 88 13.23 5.96 5.00
CA GLY A 88 12.37 5.17 5.87
C GLY A 88 10.89 5.50 5.71
N GLU A 89 10.25 5.76 6.85
CA GLU A 89 8.80 5.99 7.01
C GLU A 89 8.22 7.01 6.01
N ALA A 90 8.94 8.09 5.71
CA ALA A 90 8.42 9.12 4.80
C ALA A 90 8.24 8.61 3.37
N ALA A 91 9.15 7.75 2.89
CA ALA A 91 9.01 7.09 1.60
C ALA A 91 7.93 6.00 1.63
N THR A 92 7.80 5.27 2.73
CA THR A 92 6.71 4.29 2.93
C THR A 92 5.34 4.98 2.86
N ARG A 93 5.17 6.15 3.46
CA ARG A 93 3.91 6.93 3.36
C ARG A 93 3.61 7.36 1.92
N CYS A 94 4.63 7.69 1.12
CA CYS A 94 4.43 7.97 -0.31
C CYS A 94 4.03 6.72 -1.11
N LEU A 95 4.58 5.54 -0.80
CA LEU A 95 4.10 4.28 -1.38
C LEU A 95 2.65 4.00 -1.01
N CYS A 96 2.24 4.27 0.24
CA CYS A 96 0.85 4.17 0.65
C CYS A 96 -0.04 5.13 -0.15
N ALA A 97 0.40 6.37 -0.34
CA ALA A 97 -0.31 7.39 -1.14
C ALA A 97 -0.46 7.02 -2.62
N LEU A 98 0.42 6.15 -3.13
CA LEU A 98 0.37 5.60 -4.47
C LEU A 98 -0.67 4.47 -4.57
N LEU A 99 -0.73 3.59 -3.56
CA LEU A 99 -1.70 2.48 -3.45
C LEU A 99 -3.11 2.99 -3.17
N HIS A 100 -3.28 3.77 -2.11
CA HIS A 100 -4.53 4.37 -1.65
C HIS A 100 -4.40 5.91 -1.66
N PRO A 101 -4.70 6.55 -2.80
CA PRO A 101 -4.55 7.99 -2.95
C PRO A 101 -5.55 8.77 -2.10
N VAL A 102 -5.10 9.93 -1.61
CA VAL A 102 -5.94 10.91 -0.89
C VAL A 102 -6.27 12.09 -1.79
N ASP A 103 -7.35 12.80 -1.45
CA ASP A 103 -7.70 14.08 -2.04
C ASP A 103 -6.72 15.18 -1.61
N PHE A 104 -6.88 16.37 -2.21
CA PHE A 104 -5.94 17.48 -2.03
C PHE A 104 -5.90 18.05 -0.60
N ASP A 105 -6.89 17.72 0.24
CA ASP A 105 -6.88 18.02 1.67
C ASP A 105 -5.95 17.11 2.49
N GLY A 106 -5.40 16.07 1.86
CA GLY A 106 -4.47 15.12 2.45
C GLY A 106 -5.11 14.08 3.37
N VAL A 107 -6.44 14.04 3.45
CA VAL A 107 -7.18 13.19 4.41
C VAL A 107 -8.34 12.47 3.75
N SER A 108 -9.10 13.16 2.90
CA SER A 108 -10.30 12.58 2.31
C SER A 108 -9.94 11.55 1.25
N VAL A 109 -10.79 10.53 1.13
CA VAL A 109 -10.70 9.56 0.04
C VAL A 109 -11.39 10.16 -1.20
N PRO A 110 -10.75 10.10 -2.39
CA PRO A 110 -11.36 10.53 -3.64
C PRO A 110 -12.74 9.91 -3.88
N GLY A 111 -13.54 10.59 -4.70
CA GLY A 111 -14.91 10.15 -5.01
C GLY A 111 -14.99 8.70 -5.53
N PRO A 112 -16.15 8.03 -5.36
CA PRO A 112 -16.33 6.60 -5.66
C PRO A 112 -15.81 6.15 -7.04
N SER A 113 -16.14 6.91 -8.09
CA SER A 113 -15.71 6.62 -9.46
C SER A 113 -14.20 6.73 -9.66
N THR A 114 -13.55 7.63 -8.93
CA THR A 114 -12.10 7.86 -9.02
C THR A 114 -11.33 6.73 -8.35
N ILE A 115 -11.77 6.31 -7.16
CA ILE A 115 -11.18 5.16 -6.47
C ILE A 115 -11.38 3.88 -7.27
N LEU A 116 -12.58 3.65 -7.81
CA LEU A 116 -12.84 2.47 -8.64
C LEU A 116 -11.92 2.42 -9.88
N ALA A 117 -11.79 3.53 -10.59
CA ALA A 117 -10.91 3.62 -11.77
C ALA A 117 -9.44 3.41 -11.40
N HIS A 118 -9.01 3.90 -10.24
CA HIS A 118 -7.67 3.67 -9.73
C HIS A 118 -7.44 2.20 -9.37
N ALA A 119 -8.30 1.60 -8.55
CA ALA A 119 -8.22 0.20 -8.13
C ALA A 119 -8.19 -0.76 -9.34
N THR A 120 -9.05 -0.52 -10.33
CA THR A 120 -9.10 -1.33 -11.57
C THR A 120 -7.78 -1.27 -12.33
N ARG A 121 -7.20 -0.08 -12.43
CA ARG A 121 -5.97 0.17 -13.19
C ARG A 121 -4.74 -0.43 -12.53
N ILE A 122 -4.66 -0.40 -11.20
CA ILE A 122 -3.49 -0.88 -10.46
C ILE A 122 -3.57 -2.38 -10.13
N ARG A 123 -4.69 -3.05 -10.38
CA ARG A 123 -4.88 -4.46 -10.00
C ARG A 123 -3.75 -5.41 -10.45
N PRO A 124 -3.19 -5.32 -11.67
CA PRO A 124 -2.05 -6.16 -12.05
C PRO A 124 -0.83 -5.98 -11.13
N PHE A 125 -0.46 -4.72 -10.88
CA PHE A 125 0.59 -4.35 -9.93
C PHE A 125 0.25 -4.75 -8.48
N PHE A 126 -1.02 -4.66 -8.10
CA PHE A 126 -1.48 -4.97 -6.75
C PHE A 126 -1.14 -6.41 -6.36
N ASN A 127 -1.30 -7.36 -7.28
CA ASN A 127 -1.04 -8.77 -7.03
C ASN A 127 0.47 -9.06 -6.84
N SER A 128 1.32 -8.51 -7.71
CA SER A 128 2.78 -8.63 -7.54
C SER A 128 3.26 -7.94 -6.27
N PHE A 129 2.70 -6.77 -5.96
CA PHE A 129 2.98 -6.03 -4.74
C PHE A 129 2.64 -6.82 -3.47
N LEU A 130 1.45 -7.43 -3.38
CA LEU A 130 1.07 -8.23 -2.22
C LEU A 130 2.02 -9.41 -2.02
N ALA A 131 2.33 -10.13 -3.09
CA ALA A 131 3.29 -11.23 -3.05
C ALA A 131 4.66 -10.77 -2.52
N ASP A 132 5.19 -9.66 -3.04
CA ASP A 132 6.49 -9.11 -2.67
C ASP A 132 6.56 -8.60 -1.23
N VAL A 133 5.47 -8.00 -0.72
CA VAL A 133 5.38 -7.52 0.66
C VAL A 133 5.27 -8.70 1.63
N VAL A 134 4.44 -9.70 1.29
CA VAL A 134 4.23 -10.87 2.13
C VAL A 134 5.48 -11.75 2.17
N ALA A 135 6.19 -11.92 1.06
CA ALA A 135 7.45 -12.66 1.02
C ALA A 135 8.55 -12.09 1.94
N LYS A 136 8.46 -10.80 2.31
CA LYS A 136 9.41 -10.16 3.25
C LYS A 136 9.08 -10.43 4.73
N ILE A 137 7.82 -10.78 5.04
CA ILE A 137 7.38 -11.12 6.40
C ILE A 137 7.36 -12.64 6.61
N ASP A 138 7.03 -13.41 5.58
CA ASP A 138 6.86 -14.86 5.68
C ASP A 138 8.16 -15.56 6.11
N GLY A 139 8.11 -16.24 7.27
CA GLY A 139 9.27 -16.91 7.88
C GLY A 139 10.40 -15.97 8.36
N SER A 140 10.20 -14.65 8.34
CA SER A 140 11.22 -13.67 8.72
C SER A 140 11.27 -13.45 10.22
N THR A 141 12.46 -13.49 10.81
CA THR A 141 12.69 -13.18 12.23
C THR A 141 13.10 -11.73 12.47
N MET A 142 13.17 -10.92 11.40
CA MET A 142 13.59 -9.52 11.46
C MET A 142 12.41 -8.60 11.84
N PHE A 143 11.73 -8.87 12.95
CA PHE A 143 10.47 -8.22 13.35
C PHE A 143 10.50 -6.68 13.38
N ALA A 144 11.68 -6.06 13.54
CA ALA A 144 11.84 -4.61 13.45
C ALA A 144 11.47 -4.03 12.07
N THR A 145 11.53 -4.82 11.00
CA THR A 145 11.21 -4.40 9.62
C THR A 145 9.71 -4.55 9.30
N PHE A 146 8.93 -5.19 10.16
CA PHE A 146 7.51 -5.48 9.89
C PHE A 146 6.65 -4.20 9.91
N SER A 147 7.01 -3.22 10.73
CA SER A 147 6.19 -2.00 10.91
C SER A 147 5.90 -1.25 9.60
N PRO A 148 6.87 -0.96 8.71
CA PRO A 148 6.57 -0.37 7.40
C PRO A 148 5.85 -1.32 6.45
N LEU A 149 6.07 -2.64 6.55
CA LEU A 149 5.37 -3.64 5.73
C LEU A 149 3.89 -3.75 6.10
N PHE A 150 3.56 -3.70 7.41
CA PHE A 150 2.18 -3.60 7.88
C PHE A 150 1.51 -2.33 7.41
N LEU A 151 2.19 -1.18 7.42
CA LEU A 151 1.62 0.06 6.90
C LEU A 151 1.26 -0.05 5.40
N LEU A 152 2.10 -0.72 4.62
CA LEU A 152 1.86 -1.00 3.21
C LEU A 152 0.65 -1.92 3.00
N LEU A 153 0.54 -3.00 3.78
CA LEU A 153 -0.61 -3.90 3.75
C LEU A 153 -1.91 -3.21 4.19
N GLN A 154 -1.85 -2.35 5.20
CA GLN A 154 -3.01 -1.55 5.64
C GLN A 154 -3.54 -0.68 4.50
N SER A 155 -2.65 0.02 3.80
CA SER A 155 -3.02 0.87 2.66
C SER A 155 -3.64 0.04 1.52
N ALA A 156 -3.12 -1.16 1.28
CA ALA A 156 -3.70 -2.10 0.32
C ALA A 156 -5.11 -2.57 0.76
N CYS A 157 -5.32 -2.90 2.03
CA CYS A 157 -6.64 -3.26 2.56
C CYS A 157 -7.63 -2.09 2.48
N GLN A 158 -7.18 -0.86 2.76
CA GLN A 158 -8.01 0.34 2.64
C GLN A 158 -8.47 0.57 1.20
N LEU A 159 -7.58 0.39 0.21
CA LEU A 159 -7.97 0.42 -1.19
C LEU A 159 -9.00 -0.65 -1.53
N ALA A 160 -8.79 -1.90 -1.10
CA ALA A 160 -9.72 -2.99 -1.36
C ALA A 160 -11.10 -2.74 -0.74
N ARG A 161 -11.14 -2.25 0.50
CA ARG A 161 -12.38 -1.87 1.20
C ARG A 161 -13.12 -0.74 0.47
N ASP A 162 -12.43 0.36 0.18
CA ASP A 162 -13.06 1.51 -0.48
C ASP A 162 -13.50 1.18 -1.92
N ALA A 163 -12.73 0.37 -2.66
CA ALA A 163 -13.11 -0.09 -4.00
C ALA A 163 -14.35 -1.00 -3.96
N HIS A 164 -14.51 -1.79 -2.91
CA HIS A 164 -15.69 -2.61 -2.68
C HIS A 164 -16.91 -1.75 -2.31
N GLU A 165 -16.82 -0.99 -1.20
CA GLU A 165 -17.94 -0.22 -0.64
C GLU A 165 -18.43 0.88 -1.59
N LYS A 166 -17.50 1.57 -2.26
CA LYS A 166 -17.82 2.74 -3.09
C LYS A 166 -17.91 2.38 -4.58
N GLY A 167 -17.18 1.37 -5.02
CA GLY A 167 -17.00 1.04 -6.44
C GLY A 167 -17.57 -0.31 -6.88
N SER A 168 -18.09 -1.14 -5.95
CA SER A 168 -18.56 -2.50 -6.22
C SER A 168 -17.51 -3.43 -6.86
N LEU A 169 -16.22 -3.13 -6.69
CA LEU A 169 -15.13 -3.99 -7.15
C LEU A 169 -14.74 -4.98 -6.06
N THR A 170 -15.22 -6.22 -6.18
CA THR A 170 -15.01 -7.27 -5.17
C THR A 170 -13.63 -7.93 -5.28
N GLY A 171 -13.03 -7.97 -6.47
CA GLY A 171 -11.86 -8.83 -6.72
C GLY A 171 -10.56 -8.48 -5.97
N LEU A 172 -10.38 -7.25 -5.47
CA LEU A 172 -9.13 -6.88 -4.77
C LEU A 172 -8.98 -7.52 -3.39
N GLY A 173 -10.08 -7.84 -2.71
CA GLY A 173 -9.98 -8.49 -1.41
C GLY A 173 -9.75 -10.00 -1.54
N ASP A 174 -10.33 -10.62 -2.58
CA ASP A 174 -10.02 -12.02 -2.96
C ASP A 174 -8.51 -12.21 -3.19
N ASP A 175 -7.82 -11.20 -3.75
CA ASP A 175 -6.38 -11.21 -4.01
C ASP A 175 -5.53 -11.35 -2.71
N PHE A 176 -6.09 -11.08 -1.52
CA PHE A 176 -5.41 -11.35 -0.22
C PHE A 176 -5.50 -12.79 0.24
N SER A 177 -6.47 -13.58 -0.25
CA SER A 177 -6.80 -14.93 0.24
C SER A 177 -5.57 -15.84 0.43
N PRO A 178 -4.63 -15.92 -0.53
CA PRO A 178 -3.46 -16.80 -0.40
C PRO A 178 -2.49 -16.43 0.73
N TYR A 179 -2.52 -15.18 1.19
CA TYR A 179 -1.51 -14.61 2.08
C TYR A 179 -1.95 -14.49 3.54
N ILE A 180 -3.21 -14.83 3.83
CA ILE A 180 -3.83 -14.62 5.12
C ILE A 180 -3.05 -15.29 6.25
N GLY A 181 -2.71 -16.58 6.10
CA GLY A 181 -1.95 -17.32 7.10
C GLY A 181 -0.66 -16.61 7.48
N SER A 182 0.17 -16.26 6.48
CA SER A 182 1.44 -15.55 6.69
C SER A 182 1.26 -14.18 7.33
N ILE A 183 0.22 -13.42 6.95
CA ILE A 183 -0.03 -12.10 7.54
C ILE A 183 -0.47 -12.24 9.01
N PHE A 184 -1.35 -13.20 9.31
CA PHE A 184 -1.78 -13.49 10.69
C PHE A 184 -0.61 -13.97 11.56
N GLU A 185 0.25 -14.85 11.04
CA GLU A 185 1.46 -15.28 11.73
C GLU A 185 2.37 -14.11 12.06
N ALA A 186 2.63 -13.24 11.07
CA ALA A 186 3.48 -12.07 11.26
C ALA A 186 2.88 -11.10 12.30
N ILE A 187 1.56 -10.94 12.33
CA ILE A 187 0.86 -10.14 13.35
C ILE A 187 1.09 -10.77 14.73
N GLU A 188 0.85 -12.06 14.90
CA GLU A 188 1.06 -12.79 16.16
C GLU A 188 2.52 -12.67 16.63
N ASP A 189 3.48 -12.93 15.74
CA ASP A 189 4.91 -12.81 16.00
C ASP A 189 5.31 -11.40 16.42
N SER A 190 4.67 -10.35 15.89
CA SER A 190 4.93 -8.98 16.29
C SER A 190 4.57 -8.71 17.76
N PHE A 191 3.60 -9.43 18.30
CA PHE A 191 3.22 -9.36 19.72
C PHE A 191 4.11 -10.24 20.59
N GLN A 192 4.42 -11.46 20.15
CA GLN A 192 5.17 -12.44 20.94
C GLN A 192 6.67 -12.18 20.95
N CYS A 193 7.23 -11.93 19.76
CA CYS A 193 8.66 -11.90 19.49
C CYS A 193 9.18 -10.51 19.12
N GLY A 194 8.28 -9.57 18.78
CA GLY A 194 8.64 -8.20 18.41
C GLY A 194 9.31 -7.39 19.54
N PRO A 195 10.13 -6.37 19.21
CA PRO A 195 10.79 -5.53 20.20
C PRO A 195 9.79 -4.92 21.20
N ARG A 196 10.08 -5.02 22.51
CA ARG A 196 9.16 -4.58 23.58
C ARG A 196 8.73 -3.12 23.47
N ASP A 197 9.65 -2.23 23.12
CA ASP A 197 9.38 -0.77 23.09
C ASP A 197 8.78 -0.28 21.76
N ASN A 198 8.64 -1.16 20.77
CA ASN A 198 8.09 -0.79 19.47
C ASN A 198 6.56 -0.83 19.47
N TRP A 199 5.95 0.13 20.15
CA TRP A 199 4.49 0.25 20.22
C TRP A 199 3.85 0.51 18.84
N VAL A 200 4.58 1.19 17.93
CA VAL A 200 4.10 1.49 16.56
C VAL A 200 3.90 0.21 15.76
N LEU A 201 4.80 -0.76 15.88
CA LEU A 201 4.65 -2.08 15.26
C LEU A 201 3.33 -2.76 15.69
N ARG A 202 3.08 -2.85 17.00
CA ARG A 202 1.86 -3.49 17.53
C ARG A 202 0.59 -2.74 17.18
N LYS A 203 0.63 -1.40 17.22
CA LYS A 203 -0.47 -0.58 16.75
C LYS A 203 -0.81 -0.90 15.30
N ARG A 204 0.20 -0.94 14.43
CA ARG A 204 0.00 -1.26 13.00
C ARG A 204 -0.48 -2.69 12.77
N ALA A 205 0.03 -3.64 13.54
CA ALA A 205 -0.44 -5.02 13.49
C ALA A 205 -1.93 -5.12 13.84
N THR A 206 -2.37 -4.39 14.87
CA THR A 206 -3.78 -4.33 15.29
C THR A 206 -4.66 -3.66 14.23
N GLU A 207 -4.23 -2.51 13.70
CA GLU A 207 -4.95 -1.79 12.64
C GLU A 207 -5.05 -2.62 11.36
N LEU A 208 -4.00 -3.36 11.00
CA LEU A 208 -4.00 -4.28 9.86
C LEU A 208 -5.00 -5.41 10.08
N LEU A 209 -5.00 -6.03 11.27
CA LEU A 209 -5.96 -7.06 11.63
C LEU A 209 -7.41 -6.57 11.48
N THR A 210 -7.72 -5.37 12.00
CA THR A 210 -9.06 -4.78 11.86
C THR A 210 -9.43 -4.59 10.39
N LEU A 211 -8.54 -4.04 9.57
CA LEU A 211 -8.81 -3.82 8.15
C LEU A 211 -8.98 -5.13 7.36
N MET A 212 -8.21 -6.17 7.69
CA MET A 212 -8.38 -7.48 7.07
C MET A 212 -9.75 -8.09 7.41
N LEU A 213 -10.17 -7.99 8.67
CA LEU A 213 -11.51 -8.43 9.08
C LEU A 213 -12.62 -7.66 8.36
N ASP A 214 -12.48 -6.33 8.20
CA ASP A 214 -13.43 -5.53 7.41
C ASP A 214 -13.52 -6.04 5.96
N VAL A 215 -12.37 -6.29 5.30
CA VAL A 215 -12.33 -6.79 3.92
C VAL A 215 -12.96 -8.18 3.82
N PHE A 216 -12.76 -9.07 4.81
CA PHE A 216 -13.41 -10.39 4.83
C PHE A 216 -14.91 -10.33 5.02
N VAL A 217 -15.40 -9.47 5.90
CA VAL A 217 -16.84 -9.30 6.13
C VAL A 217 -17.53 -8.81 4.86
N LEU A 218 -16.88 -7.94 4.09
CA LEU A 218 -17.41 -7.44 2.83
C LEU A 218 -17.36 -8.48 1.69
N GLN A 219 -16.56 -9.54 1.81
CA GLN A 219 -16.30 -10.47 0.71
C GLN A 219 -16.50 -11.91 1.16
N GLU A 220 -17.76 -12.34 1.18
CA GLU A 220 -18.17 -13.69 1.60
C GLU A 220 -17.47 -14.80 0.76
N SER A 221 -17.17 -14.55 -0.51
CA SER A 221 -16.38 -15.46 -1.36
C SER A 221 -14.93 -15.59 -0.94
N ALA A 222 -14.26 -14.46 -0.69
CA ALA A 222 -12.88 -14.42 -0.18
C ALA A 222 -12.84 -15.11 1.18
N TRP A 223 -13.83 -14.88 2.04
CA TRP A 223 -13.98 -15.58 3.32
C TRP A 223 -14.14 -17.09 3.10
N CYS A 224 -15.04 -17.56 2.22
CA CYS A 224 -15.22 -18.99 2.00
C CYS A 224 -13.96 -19.71 1.47
N SER A 225 -13.18 -19.10 0.55
CA SER A 225 -11.91 -19.69 0.07
C SER A 225 -10.80 -19.61 1.13
N SER A 226 -10.79 -18.53 1.90
CA SER A 226 -9.80 -18.28 2.96
C SER A 226 -10.10 -19.03 4.25
N VAL A 227 -11.35 -19.39 4.51
CA VAL A 227 -11.76 -20.09 5.74
C VAL A 227 -11.19 -21.48 5.77
N GLN A 228 -11.08 -22.19 4.65
CA GLN A 228 -10.37 -23.48 4.65
C GLN A 228 -8.90 -23.30 5.00
N VAL A 229 -8.19 -22.38 4.33
CA VAL A 229 -6.78 -22.11 4.59
C VAL A 229 -6.54 -21.59 6.02
N ALA A 230 -7.37 -20.65 6.48
CA ALA A 230 -7.30 -20.08 7.81
C ALA A 230 -7.71 -21.10 8.87
N THR A 231 -8.72 -21.94 8.63
CA THR A 231 -9.12 -23.01 9.56
C THR A 231 -8.03 -24.06 9.67
N GLU A 232 -7.46 -24.52 8.55
CA GLU A 232 -6.32 -25.44 8.53
C GLU A 232 -5.12 -24.83 9.26
N TYR A 233 -4.82 -23.56 9.01
CA TYR A 233 -3.77 -22.81 9.70
C TYR A 233 -4.02 -22.76 11.22
N PHE A 234 -5.18 -22.23 11.65
CA PHE A 234 -5.52 -22.12 13.07
C PHE A 234 -5.57 -23.48 13.76
N GLN A 235 -6.09 -24.53 13.10
CA GLN A 235 -6.08 -25.89 13.62
C GLN A 235 -4.64 -26.42 13.77
N SER A 236 -3.76 -26.17 12.79
CA SER A 236 -2.36 -26.58 12.88
C SER A 236 -1.59 -25.89 14.01
N GLN A 237 -1.87 -24.60 14.25
CA GLN A 237 -1.28 -23.84 15.36
C GLN A 237 -1.83 -24.31 16.71
N LEU A 238 -3.13 -24.63 16.78
CA LEU A 238 -3.76 -25.16 17.99
C LEU A 238 -3.17 -26.53 18.37
N VAL A 239 -2.93 -27.40 17.38
CA VAL A 239 -2.23 -28.69 17.57
C VAL A 239 -0.77 -28.48 18.01
N ARG A 240 -0.02 -27.58 17.36
CA ARG A 240 1.36 -27.25 17.78
C ARG A 240 1.43 -26.74 19.22
N ASN A 241 0.51 -25.87 19.61
CA ASN A 241 0.48 -25.29 20.95
C ASN A 241 0.03 -26.28 22.03
N LEU A 242 -0.83 -27.25 21.68
CA LEU A 242 -1.17 -28.37 22.56
C LEU A 242 -0.02 -29.36 22.73
N LEU A 243 0.80 -29.58 21.70
CA LEU A 243 1.97 -30.47 21.74
C LEU A 243 3.21 -29.85 22.43
N ARG A 244 3.20 -28.53 22.65
CA ARG A 244 4.26 -27.79 23.36
C ARG A 244 3.98 -27.60 24.86
N ARG A 245 2.82 -28.04 25.36
CA ARG A 245 2.49 -28.12 26.80
C ARG A 245 2.73 -29.53 27.33
#